data_AF-A0A101DIU5-F1
#
_entry.id   AF-A0A101DIU5-F1
#
_cell.length_a   1.000
_cell.length_b   1.000
_cell.length_c   1.000
_cell.angle_alpha   90.00
_cell.angle_beta   90.00
_cell.angle_gamma   90.00
#
_symmetry.space_group_name_H-M   'P 1'
#
loop_
_entity.id
_entity.type
_entity.pdbx_description
1 polymer ?
#
loop_
_entity_poly.entity_id
_entity_poly.type
_entity_poly.pdbx_seq_one_letter_code
_entity_poly.pdbx_strand_id
1 'polypeptide(L)'
;MRKFIIFTLSIFLLSCSLGGKKDPYLIKPGIDLGYDYQSKFIKHFLKGEKCKAKYYFYKSNNIFARFDKLDEIGNNYFNLYKLEKYLGKEINYFYTKAVEFNPSIQNKSEKDALYSKLLYQKDTSSLLNLLKKEKNPLYRSVYARKAITVAENKKVKKNFLNLAFAVDKQYGWVLFLIEDWKLAKHILSTPEADLHIKVLTSALEHCEFDDNL
;
A
#
# COMPACT_ATOMS: atom_id res chain seq x y z
N MET A 1 28.54 -14.31 75.85
CA MET A 1 29.16 -14.56 74.53
C MET A 1 28.46 -15.75 73.88
N ARG A 2 28.22 -15.73 72.55
CA ARG A 2 27.46 -16.70 71.72
C ARG A 2 25.95 -16.43 71.55
N LYS A 3 25.57 -15.42 70.77
CA LYS A 3 24.31 -15.41 69.98
C LYS A 3 24.38 -14.32 68.89
N PHE A 4 25.22 -14.46 67.85
CA PHE A 4 25.21 -13.52 66.70
C PHE A 4 25.92 -14.07 65.46
N ILE A 5 25.71 -15.34 65.07
CA ILE A 5 26.26 -15.86 63.79
C ILE A 5 25.30 -16.88 63.18
N ILE A 6 24.01 -16.57 63.02
CA ILE A 6 23.10 -17.37 62.16
C ILE A 6 21.98 -16.48 61.62
N PHE A 7 22.28 -15.45 60.81
CA PHE A 7 21.22 -14.75 60.06
C PHE A 7 21.68 -14.06 58.76
N THR A 8 22.84 -14.44 58.21
CA THR A 8 23.38 -13.83 56.98
C THR A 8 23.72 -14.84 55.88
N LEU A 9 23.26 -16.09 56.00
CA LEU A 9 23.54 -17.16 55.03
C LEU A 9 22.28 -17.77 54.39
N SER A 10 21.15 -17.05 54.40
CA SER A 10 19.89 -17.51 53.80
C SER A 10 19.37 -16.62 52.65
N ILE A 11 20.08 -15.54 52.32
CA ILE A 11 19.65 -14.57 51.28
C ILE A 11 20.39 -14.80 49.93
N PHE A 12 21.40 -15.65 49.88
CA PHE A 12 22.18 -15.90 48.65
C PHE A 12 21.72 -17.11 47.81
N LEU A 13 20.65 -17.82 48.18
CA LEU A 13 20.18 -19.02 47.47
C LEU A 13 18.88 -18.84 46.68
N LEU A 14 18.33 -17.62 46.58
CA LEU A 14 17.12 -17.34 45.77
C LEU A 14 17.42 -16.77 44.37
N SER A 15 18.68 -16.78 43.94
CA SER A 15 19.11 -16.22 42.66
C SER A 15 19.28 -17.27 41.55
N CYS A 16 18.40 -18.27 41.46
CA CYS A 16 18.43 -19.23 40.36
C CYS A 16 17.04 -19.86 40.15
N SER A 17 16.22 -19.24 39.28
CA SER A 17 15.39 -19.92 38.26
C SER A 17 14.19 -19.07 37.82
N LEU A 18 14.46 -17.94 37.16
CA LEU A 18 13.51 -17.35 36.21
C LEU A 18 14.16 -17.25 34.82
N GLY A 19 15.00 -18.22 34.48
CA GLY A 19 15.27 -18.58 33.10
C GLY A 19 14.10 -19.39 32.57
N GLY A 20 12.95 -18.74 32.36
CA GLY A 20 11.85 -19.34 31.62
C GLY A 20 12.43 -19.85 30.30
N LYS A 21 12.23 -21.14 29.98
CA LYS A 21 12.63 -21.72 28.70
C LYS A 21 12.10 -20.79 27.61
N LYS A 22 12.99 -20.01 26.98
CA LYS A 22 12.65 -19.33 25.73
C LYS A 22 12.32 -20.46 24.79
N ASP A 23 11.04 -20.64 24.51
CA ASP A 23 10.60 -21.53 23.44
C ASP A 23 11.39 -21.11 22.19
N PRO A 24 12.23 -21.97 21.62
CA PRO A 24 12.99 -21.63 20.42
C PRO A 24 12.08 -21.29 19.23
N TYR A 25 10.78 -21.56 19.35
CA TYR A 25 9.74 -21.29 18.36
C TYR A 25 8.79 -20.15 18.75
N LEU A 26 9.05 -19.40 19.84
CA LEU A 26 8.31 -18.16 20.13
C LEU A 26 8.71 -17.07 19.13
N ILE A 27 8.11 -17.12 17.94
CA ILE A 27 8.15 -16.07 16.93
C ILE A 27 7.41 -14.84 17.50
N LYS A 28 8.21 -13.90 18.01
CA LYS A 28 7.83 -12.58 18.54
C LYS A 28 8.44 -11.49 17.60
N PRO A 29 8.13 -10.19 17.79
CA PRO A 29 7.74 -9.09 16.86
C PRO A 29 8.26 -8.97 15.40
N GLY A 30 8.98 -9.94 14.83
CA GLY A 30 9.64 -9.78 13.53
C GLY A 30 8.71 -9.69 12.32
N ILE A 31 7.56 -10.36 12.34
CA ILE A 31 6.62 -10.37 11.21
C ILE A 31 5.89 -9.02 11.05
N ASP A 32 5.59 -8.33 12.15
CA ASP A 32 4.94 -7.01 12.14
C ASP A 32 5.80 -5.97 11.40
N LEU A 33 7.13 -6.12 11.49
CA LEU A 33 8.07 -5.30 10.73
C LEU A 33 7.94 -5.53 9.21
N GLY A 34 7.56 -6.74 8.79
CA GLY A 34 7.25 -7.06 7.39
C GLY A 34 6.05 -6.25 6.88
N TYR A 35 4.97 -6.20 7.65
CA TYR A 35 3.78 -5.39 7.33
C TYR A 35 4.04 -3.88 7.38
N ASP A 36 4.87 -3.41 8.32
CA ASP A 36 5.33 -2.01 8.36
C ASP A 36 6.13 -1.65 7.10
N TYR A 37 7.07 -2.51 6.67
CA TYR A 37 7.80 -2.29 5.42
C TYR A 37 6.91 -2.38 4.18
N GLN A 38 5.92 -3.29 4.14
CA GLN A 38 4.93 -3.31 3.06
C GLN A 38 4.16 -1.97 3.00
N SER A 39 3.74 -1.44 4.14
CA SER A 39 3.05 -0.15 4.22
C SER A 39 3.95 1.01 3.75
N LYS A 40 5.23 0.99 4.14
CA LYS A 40 6.24 1.96 3.66
C LYS A 40 6.49 1.84 2.16
N PHE A 41 6.54 0.64 1.61
CA PHE A 41 6.63 0.40 0.16
C PHE A 41 5.51 1.13 -0.59
N ILE A 42 4.25 0.89 -0.24
CA ILE A 42 3.10 1.52 -0.90
C ILE A 42 3.17 3.04 -0.76
N LYS A 43 3.47 3.53 0.46
CA LYS A 43 3.59 4.97 0.74
C LYS A 43 4.65 5.65 -0.13
N HIS A 44 5.86 5.10 -0.16
CA HIS A 44 6.96 5.69 -0.93
C HIS A 44 6.72 5.56 -2.44
N PHE A 45 6.10 4.47 -2.89
CA PHE A 45 5.73 4.31 -4.29
C PHE A 45 4.80 5.45 -4.73
N LEU A 46 3.70 5.68 -4.01
CA LEU A 46 2.71 6.70 -4.37
C LEU A 46 3.28 8.13 -4.34
N LYS A 47 4.29 8.38 -3.50
CA LYS A 47 5.02 9.66 -3.45
C LYS A 47 5.99 9.88 -4.60
N GLY A 48 6.24 8.88 -5.44
CA GLY A 48 7.26 8.95 -6.48
C GLY A 48 8.68 8.67 -6.00
N GLU A 49 8.85 8.24 -4.75
CA GLU A 49 10.13 7.87 -4.14
C GLU A 49 10.45 6.39 -4.47
N LYS A 50 10.58 6.09 -5.77
CA LYS A 50 10.67 4.72 -6.29
C LYS A 50 11.86 3.93 -5.74
N CYS A 51 13.01 4.56 -5.48
CA CYS A 51 14.17 3.87 -4.92
C CYS A 51 13.86 3.35 -3.51
N LYS A 52 13.24 4.19 -2.68
CA LYS A 52 12.85 3.81 -1.31
C LYS A 52 11.72 2.78 -1.31
N ALA A 53 10.77 2.92 -2.24
CA ALA A 53 9.70 1.94 -2.41
C ALA A 53 10.28 0.55 -2.73
N LYS A 54 11.21 0.48 -3.69
CA LYS A 54 11.96 -0.74 -4.05
C LYS A 54 12.68 -1.34 -2.84
N TYR A 55 13.42 -0.53 -2.09
CA TYR A 55 14.09 -0.97 -0.86
C TYR A 55 13.12 -1.63 0.13
N TYR A 56 11.99 -0.97 0.43
CA TYR A 56 11.02 -1.49 1.39
C TYR A 56 10.27 -2.73 0.88
N PHE A 57 10.03 -2.80 -0.42
CA PHE A 57 9.45 -3.99 -1.06
C PHE A 57 10.30 -5.23 -0.77
N TYR A 58 11.60 -5.21 -1.09
CA TYR A 58 12.45 -6.37 -0.80
C TYR A 58 12.66 -6.60 0.69
N LYS A 59 12.73 -5.55 1.52
CA LYS A 59 12.81 -5.72 2.98
C LYS A 59 11.60 -6.48 3.53
N SER A 60 10.40 -6.14 3.09
CA SER A 60 9.18 -6.86 3.49
C SER A 60 9.17 -8.31 2.97
N ASN A 61 9.50 -8.55 1.70
CA ASN A 61 9.60 -9.91 1.14
C ASN A 61 10.62 -10.78 1.88
N ASN A 62 11.80 -10.22 2.20
CA ASN A 62 12.83 -10.92 2.95
C ASN A 62 12.39 -11.29 4.38
N ILE A 63 11.58 -10.45 5.02
CA ILE A 63 11.00 -10.79 6.32
C ILE A 63 9.96 -11.90 6.15
N PHE A 64 9.03 -11.76 5.22
CA PHE A 64 7.99 -12.76 4.99
C PHE A 64 8.57 -14.13 4.62
N ALA A 65 9.62 -14.17 3.80
CA ALA A 65 10.33 -15.40 3.46
C ALA A 65 10.94 -16.09 4.70
N ARG A 66 11.54 -15.32 5.62
CA ARG A 66 12.12 -15.88 6.87
C ARG A 66 11.09 -16.47 7.83
N PHE A 67 9.81 -16.10 7.68
CA PHE A 67 8.71 -16.57 8.51
C PHE A 67 7.72 -17.46 7.71
N ASP A 68 8.13 -17.97 6.54
CA ASP A 68 7.32 -18.82 5.66
C ASP A 68 5.94 -18.21 5.30
N LYS A 69 5.87 -16.88 5.18
CA LYS A 69 4.67 -16.13 4.79
C LYS A 69 4.66 -15.87 3.28
N LEU A 70 4.68 -16.94 2.50
CA LEU A 70 4.69 -16.85 1.02
C LEU A 70 3.49 -16.06 0.48
N ASP A 71 2.31 -16.23 1.07
CA ASP A 71 1.12 -15.49 0.65
C ASP A 71 1.29 -13.97 0.72
N GLU A 72 2.05 -13.48 1.70
CA GLU A 72 2.33 -12.05 1.88
C GLU A 72 3.35 -11.51 0.87
N ILE A 73 4.28 -12.36 0.43
CA ILE A 73 5.14 -12.06 -0.73
C ILE A 73 4.27 -11.92 -1.98
N GLY A 74 3.31 -12.84 -2.18
CA GLY A 74 2.33 -12.75 -3.26
C GLY A 74 1.51 -11.46 -3.20
N ASN A 75 1.04 -11.08 -2.01
CA ASN A 75 0.33 -9.81 -1.78
C ASN A 75 1.18 -8.59 -2.13
N ASN A 76 2.48 -8.60 -1.83
CA ASN A 76 3.41 -7.53 -2.21
C ASN A 76 3.53 -7.38 -3.72
N TYR A 77 3.78 -8.48 -4.44
CA TYR A 77 3.82 -8.47 -5.90
C TYR A 77 2.50 -7.99 -6.51
N PHE A 78 1.36 -8.39 -5.94
CA PHE A 78 0.06 -7.91 -6.40
C PHE A 78 -0.18 -6.44 -6.12
N ASN A 79 0.29 -5.93 -4.99
CA ASN A 79 0.25 -4.50 -4.70
C ASN A 79 1.11 -3.72 -5.72
N LEU A 80 2.32 -4.20 -6.04
CA LEU A 80 3.16 -3.62 -7.09
C LEU A 80 2.46 -3.64 -8.47
N TYR A 81 1.89 -4.78 -8.86
CA TYR A 81 1.10 -4.90 -10.08
C TYR A 81 -0.04 -3.88 -10.14
N LYS A 82 -0.87 -3.80 -9.09
CA LYS A 82 -1.99 -2.85 -9.03
C LYS A 82 -1.53 -1.40 -9.13
N LEU A 83 -0.45 -1.06 -8.40
CA LEU A 83 0.11 0.28 -8.39
C LEU A 83 0.62 0.70 -9.78
N GLU A 84 1.39 -0.15 -10.47
CA GLU A 84 1.84 0.13 -11.84
C GLU A 84 0.65 0.16 -12.83
N LYS A 85 -0.35 -0.72 -12.66
CA LYS A 85 -1.59 -0.69 -13.45
C LYS A 85 -2.38 0.61 -13.29
N TYR A 86 -2.41 1.19 -12.08
CA TYR A 86 -3.03 2.50 -11.86
C TYR A 86 -2.30 3.66 -12.54
N LEU A 87 -1.04 3.45 -12.95
CA LEU A 87 -0.27 4.37 -13.77
C LEU A 87 -0.34 4.03 -15.27
N GLY A 88 -1.24 3.12 -15.65
CA GLY A 88 -1.43 2.70 -17.04
C GLY A 88 -0.37 1.72 -17.55
N LYS A 89 0.44 1.12 -16.68
CA LYS A 89 1.45 0.12 -17.07
C LYS A 89 0.95 -1.30 -16.81
N GLU A 90 1.00 -2.15 -17.83
CA GLU A 90 0.63 -3.56 -17.72
C GLU A 90 1.88 -4.44 -17.64
N ILE A 91 2.46 -4.54 -16.44
CA ILE A 91 3.62 -5.39 -16.18
C ILE A 91 3.11 -6.74 -15.64
N ASN A 92 2.70 -7.61 -16.56
CA ASN A 92 2.11 -8.92 -16.24
C ASN A 92 3.03 -9.82 -15.39
N TYR A 93 4.34 -9.62 -15.49
CA TYR A 93 5.33 -10.31 -14.68
C TYR A 93 5.00 -10.28 -13.17
N PHE A 94 4.68 -9.11 -12.62
CA PHE A 94 4.35 -8.99 -11.19
C PHE A 94 3.04 -9.70 -10.83
N TYR A 95 2.07 -9.75 -11.74
CA TYR A 95 0.85 -10.51 -11.51
C TYR A 95 1.12 -12.02 -11.50
N THR A 96 1.94 -12.51 -12.43
CA THR A 96 2.36 -13.92 -12.47
C THR A 96 3.05 -14.31 -11.16
N LYS A 97 4.00 -13.50 -10.69
CA LYS A 97 4.66 -13.72 -9.39
C LYS A 97 3.70 -13.67 -8.21
N ALA A 98 2.74 -12.76 -8.22
CA ALA A 98 1.72 -12.71 -7.19
C ALA A 98 0.93 -14.02 -7.10
N VAL A 99 0.46 -14.54 -8.23
CA VAL A 99 -0.31 -15.79 -8.30
C VAL A 99 0.54 -17.01 -7.95
N GLU A 100 1.81 -17.02 -8.34
CA GLU A 100 2.78 -18.08 -7.99
C GLU A 100 2.89 -18.25 -6.46
N PHE A 101 2.99 -17.14 -5.72
CA PHE A 101 3.10 -17.16 -4.27
C PHE A 101 1.75 -17.21 -3.53
N ASN A 102 0.68 -16.71 -4.14
CA ASN A 102 -0.65 -16.67 -3.55
C ASN A 102 -1.75 -16.84 -4.63
N PRO A 103 -2.17 -18.07 -4.92
CA PRO A 103 -3.19 -18.36 -5.93
C PRO A 103 -4.55 -17.70 -5.65
N SER A 104 -4.85 -17.35 -4.39
CA SER A 104 -6.14 -16.76 -4.00
C SER A 104 -6.35 -15.33 -4.53
N ILE A 105 -5.30 -14.67 -5.02
CA ILE A 105 -5.32 -13.31 -5.57
C ILE A 105 -6.27 -13.15 -6.77
N GLN A 106 -6.63 -14.26 -7.41
CA GLN A 106 -7.62 -14.28 -8.50
C GLN A 106 -9.04 -13.91 -8.02
N ASN A 107 -9.31 -14.01 -6.72
CA ASN A 107 -10.60 -13.70 -6.14
C ASN A 107 -10.75 -12.19 -5.88
N LYS A 108 -11.72 -11.55 -6.52
CA LYS A 108 -12.06 -10.14 -6.23
C LYS A 108 -12.63 -10.04 -4.82
N SER A 109 -12.20 -9.02 -4.07
CA SER A 109 -12.84 -8.68 -2.81
C SER A 109 -14.29 -8.23 -3.05
N GLU A 110 -15.18 -8.49 -2.08
CA GLU A 110 -16.57 -8.03 -2.14
C GLU A 110 -16.67 -6.52 -2.35
N LYS A 111 -15.74 -5.77 -1.73
CA LYS A 111 -15.63 -4.33 -1.92
C LYS A 111 -15.29 -3.96 -3.36
N ASP A 112 -14.30 -4.62 -3.97
CA ASP A 112 -13.97 -4.42 -5.39
C ASP A 112 -15.14 -4.79 -6.31
N ALA A 113 -15.86 -5.86 -6.00
CA ALA A 113 -17.04 -6.29 -6.75
C ALA A 113 -18.15 -5.22 -6.70
N LEU A 114 -18.43 -4.64 -5.52
CA LEU A 114 -19.42 -3.57 -5.36
C LEU A 114 -19.09 -2.35 -6.22
N TYR A 115 -17.88 -1.81 -6.13
CA TYR A 115 -17.49 -0.65 -6.93
C TYR A 115 -17.47 -0.96 -8.43
N SER A 116 -16.99 -2.15 -8.81
CA SER A 116 -16.98 -2.61 -10.21
C SER A 116 -18.39 -2.70 -10.79
N LYS A 117 -19.36 -3.17 -9.99
CA LYS A 117 -20.77 -3.22 -10.39
C LYS A 117 -21.32 -1.82 -10.67
N LEU A 118 -21.10 -0.86 -9.77
CA LEU A 118 -21.57 0.53 -9.95
C LEU A 118 -20.93 1.20 -11.18
N LEU A 119 -19.63 0.95 -11.42
CA LEU A 119 -18.94 1.42 -12.62
C LEU A 119 -19.55 0.83 -13.90
N TYR A 120 -19.80 -0.48 -13.92
CA TYR A 120 -20.39 -1.17 -15.08
C TYR A 120 -21.81 -0.67 -15.38
N GLN A 121 -22.62 -0.49 -14.34
CA GLN A 121 -23.98 0.05 -14.44
C GLN A 121 -24.03 1.55 -14.74
N LYS A 122 -22.87 2.23 -14.73
CA LYS A 122 -22.74 3.68 -14.87
C LYS A 122 -23.58 4.48 -13.86
N ASP A 123 -23.86 3.90 -12.69
CA ASP A 123 -24.58 4.58 -11.60
C ASP A 123 -23.63 5.54 -10.86
N THR A 124 -23.35 6.67 -11.53
CA THR A 124 -22.40 7.68 -11.04
C THR A 124 -22.88 8.39 -9.78
N SER A 125 -24.20 8.46 -9.54
CA SER A 125 -24.76 9.10 -8.35
C SER A 125 -24.50 8.25 -7.11
N SER A 126 -24.88 6.97 -7.15
CA SER A 126 -24.61 6.03 -6.05
C SER A 126 -23.12 5.86 -5.82
N LEU A 127 -22.32 5.77 -6.89
CA LEU A 127 -20.88 5.66 -6.80
C LEU A 127 -20.23 6.87 -6.11
N LEU A 128 -20.61 8.09 -6.48
CA LEU A 128 -20.09 9.30 -5.84
C LEU A 128 -20.45 9.37 -4.35
N ASN A 129 -21.69 9.03 -4.00
CA ASN A 129 -22.14 8.99 -2.60
C ASN A 129 -21.39 7.93 -1.79
N LEU A 130 -21.14 6.76 -2.37
CA LEU A 130 -20.37 5.70 -1.74
C LEU A 130 -18.92 6.13 -1.52
N LEU A 131 -18.28 6.70 -2.55
CA LEU A 131 -16.88 7.15 -2.46
C LEU A 131 -16.67 8.27 -1.45
N LYS A 132 -17.63 9.19 -1.30
CA LYS A 132 -17.56 10.23 -0.25
C LYS A 132 -17.54 9.65 1.17
N LYS A 133 -18.15 8.48 1.37
CA LYS A 133 -18.21 7.77 2.66
C LYS A 133 -17.10 6.72 2.84
N GLU A 134 -16.29 6.47 1.79
CA GLU A 134 -15.23 5.49 1.85
C GLU A 134 -14.11 5.95 2.79
N LYS A 135 -13.79 5.10 3.76
CA LYS A 135 -12.77 5.34 4.79
C LYS A 135 -11.37 5.09 4.24
N ASN A 136 -11.22 4.15 3.30
CA ASN A 136 -9.93 3.86 2.69
C ASN A 136 -9.62 4.91 1.61
N PRO A 137 -8.62 5.79 1.82
CA PRO A 137 -8.31 6.86 0.88
C PRO A 137 -7.85 6.34 -0.49
N LEU A 138 -7.17 5.18 -0.53
CA LEU A 138 -6.68 4.61 -1.77
C LEU A 138 -7.84 4.13 -2.66
N TYR A 139 -8.82 3.45 -2.06
CA TYR A 139 -10.06 3.07 -2.74
C TYR A 139 -10.78 4.31 -3.28
N ARG A 140 -10.94 5.33 -2.44
CA ARG A 140 -11.61 6.58 -2.80
C ARG A 140 -10.95 7.27 -4.00
N SER A 141 -9.62 7.40 -4.01
CA SER A 141 -8.85 7.98 -5.11
C SER A 141 -8.96 7.15 -6.39
N VAL A 142 -8.65 5.85 -6.32
CA VAL A 142 -8.61 4.95 -7.49
C VAL A 142 -9.98 4.85 -8.15
N TYR A 143 -11.02 4.62 -7.36
CA TYR A 143 -12.37 4.47 -7.92
C TYR A 143 -12.98 5.79 -8.36
N ALA A 144 -12.59 6.93 -7.77
CA ALA A 144 -12.93 8.23 -8.34
C ALA A 144 -12.34 8.39 -9.74
N ARG A 145 -11.05 8.08 -9.95
CA ARG A 145 -10.43 8.11 -11.28
C ARG A 145 -11.08 7.15 -12.27
N LYS A 146 -11.38 5.92 -11.87
CA LYS A 146 -12.14 4.98 -12.72
C LYS A 146 -13.53 5.52 -13.07
N ALA A 147 -14.20 6.21 -12.15
CA ALA A 147 -15.52 6.78 -12.41
C ALA A 147 -15.50 7.90 -13.46
N ILE A 148 -14.38 8.61 -13.59
CA ILE A 148 -14.21 9.66 -14.62
C ILE A 148 -14.34 9.10 -16.04
N THR A 149 -13.87 7.86 -16.28
CA THR A 149 -13.88 7.26 -17.62
C THR A 149 -15.28 6.82 -18.06
N VAL A 150 -16.15 6.46 -17.10
CA VAL A 150 -17.52 6.00 -17.37
C VAL A 150 -18.58 7.08 -17.23
N ALA A 151 -18.27 8.20 -16.57
CA ALA A 151 -19.22 9.30 -16.38
C ALA A 151 -19.60 9.98 -17.71
N GLU A 152 -20.87 10.32 -17.85
CA GLU A 152 -21.44 10.76 -19.14
C GLU A 152 -21.15 12.23 -19.47
N ASN A 153 -21.22 13.12 -18.47
CA ASN A 153 -21.08 14.56 -18.69
C ASN A 153 -19.89 15.17 -17.93
N LYS A 154 -19.45 16.33 -18.43
CA LYS A 154 -18.27 17.06 -17.91
C LYS A 154 -18.42 17.46 -16.43
N LYS A 155 -19.63 17.77 -15.97
CA LYS A 155 -19.89 18.16 -14.57
C LYS A 155 -19.65 16.98 -13.61
N VAL A 156 -20.15 15.80 -13.95
CA VAL A 156 -19.94 14.58 -13.14
C VAL A 156 -18.47 14.16 -13.16
N LYS A 157 -17.82 14.20 -14.34
CA LYS A 157 -16.36 13.96 -14.44
C LYS A 157 -15.56 14.89 -13.53
N LYS A 158 -15.90 16.19 -13.51
CA LYS A 158 -15.26 17.18 -12.64
C LYS A 158 -15.43 16.85 -11.16
N ASN A 159 -16.59 16.35 -10.73
CA ASN A 159 -16.81 15.97 -9.33
C ASN A 159 -15.90 14.81 -8.90
N PHE A 160 -15.76 13.77 -9.73
CA PHE A 160 -14.86 12.66 -9.43
C PHE A 160 -13.39 13.08 -9.49
N LEU A 161 -13.02 13.91 -10.46
CA LEU A 161 -11.67 14.45 -10.56
C LEU A 161 -11.29 15.27 -9.33
N ASN A 162 -12.18 16.16 -8.87
CA ASN A 162 -11.97 16.92 -7.64
C ASN A 162 -11.84 16.01 -6.41
N LEU A 163 -12.61 14.92 -6.37
CA LEU A 163 -12.52 13.94 -5.28
C LEU A 163 -11.16 13.23 -5.26
N ALA A 164 -10.68 12.77 -6.43
CA ALA A 164 -9.35 12.17 -6.57
C ALA A 164 -8.26 13.16 -6.15
N PHE A 165 -8.26 14.36 -6.74
CA PHE A 165 -7.29 15.42 -6.42
C PHE A 165 -7.22 15.76 -4.94
N ALA A 166 -8.38 15.92 -4.28
CA ALA A 166 -8.43 16.28 -2.88
C ALA A 166 -7.76 15.20 -2.00
N VAL A 167 -8.03 13.94 -2.29
CA VAL A 167 -7.41 12.81 -1.59
C VAL A 167 -5.92 12.77 -1.89
N ASP A 168 -5.54 12.80 -3.16
CA ASP A 168 -4.14 12.58 -3.56
C ASP A 168 -3.24 13.72 -3.07
N LYS A 169 -3.76 14.95 -3.05
CA LYS A 169 -3.10 16.11 -2.44
C LYS A 169 -2.95 15.96 -0.92
N GLN A 170 -4.00 15.51 -0.23
CA GLN A 170 -3.98 15.33 1.23
C GLN A 170 -2.89 14.34 1.66
N TYR A 171 -2.66 13.27 0.90
CA TYR A 171 -1.67 12.23 1.23
C TYR A 171 -0.32 12.41 0.52
N GLY A 172 -0.18 13.42 -0.35
CA GLY A 172 1.05 13.67 -1.10
C GLY A 172 1.36 12.58 -2.12
N TRP A 173 0.34 12.00 -2.76
CA TRP A 173 0.50 10.94 -3.76
C TRP A 173 0.84 11.53 -5.14
N VAL A 174 2.10 11.97 -5.28
CA VAL A 174 2.62 12.66 -6.48
C VAL A 174 2.32 11.91 -7.77
N LEU A 175 2.50 10.59 -7.81
CA LEU A 175 2.24 9.79 -9.02
C LEU A 175 0.77 9.86 -9.43
N PHE A 176 -0.14 9.87 -8.47
CA PHE A 176 -1.56 9.98 -8.79
C PHE A 176 -1.97 11.40 -9.14
N LEU A 177 -1.38 12.42 -8.51
CA LEU A 177 -1.59 13.81 -8.89
C LEU A 177 -1.18 14.07 -10.35
N ILE A 178 -0.12 13.43 -10.83
CA ILE A 178 0.27 13.50 -12.26
C ILE A 178 -0.83 12.92 -13.15
N GLU A 179 -1.39 11.77 -12.80
CA GLU A 179 -2.51 11.16 -13.54
C GLU A 179 -3.77 12.03 -13.49
N ASP A 180 -4.08 12.63 -12.34
CA ASP A 180 -5.20 13.56 -12.21
C ASP A 180 -5.02 14.81 -13.10
N TRP A 181 -3.81 15.37 -13.18
CA TRP A 181 -3.53 16.50 -14.09
C TRP A 181 -3.61 16.11 -15.56
N LYS A 182 -3.18 14.90 -15.94
CA LYS A 182 -3.37 14.38 -17.30
C LYS A 182 -4.86 14.27 -17.64
N LEU A 183 -5.68 13.77 -16.71
CA LEU A 183 -7.12 13.70 -16.87
C LEU A 183 -7.76 15.10 -16.93
N ALA A 184 -7.31 16.05 -16.11
CA ALA A 184 -7.75 17.44 -16.14
C ALA A 184 -7.47 18.08 -17.51
N LYS A 185 -6.26 17.89 -18.05
CA LYS A 185 -5.89 18.36 -19.39
C LYS A 185 -6.84 17.81 -20.44
N HIS A 186 -7.08 16.50 -20.44
CA HIS A 186 -7.90 15.83 -21.45
C HIS A 186 -9.39 16.19 -21.36
N ILE A 187 -9.94 16.31 -20.16
CA ILE A 187 -11.39 16.43 -19.93
C ILE A 187 -11.84 17.88 -19.76
N LEU A 188 -11.00 18.68 -19.09
CA LEU A 188 -11.33 20.05 -18.73
C LEU A 188 -10.63 21.08 -19.61
N SER A 189 -9.64 20.67 -20.42
CA SER A 189 -8.82 21.56 -21.25
C SER A 189 -8.08 22.60 -20.41
N THR A 190 -7.64 22.21 -19.22
CA THR A 190 -6.97 23.10 -18.26
C THR A 190 -5.57 23.49 -18.76
N PRO A 191 -5.32 24.78 -19.10
CA PRO A 191 -4.04 25.23 -19.67
C PRO A 191 -2.84 25.02 -18.74
N GLU A 192 -3.07 25.08 -17.44
CA GLU A 192 -2.02 24.97 -16.41
C GLU A 192 -1.56 23.53 -16.18
N ALA A 193 -2.27 22.54 -16.73
CA ALA A 193 -2.01 21.12 -16.48
C ALA A 193 -0.58 20.71 -16.89
N ASP A 194 -0.06 21.25 -18.00
CA ASP A 194 1.29 20.93 -18.48
C ASP A 194 2.38 21.39 -17.53
N LEU A 195 2.21 22.58 -16.94
CA LEU A 195 3.14 23.09 -15.94
C LEU A 195 3.14 22.21 -14.69
N HIS A 196 1.95 21.84 -14.20
CA HIS A 196 1.82 20.96 -13.03
C HIS A 196 2.41 19.57 -13.27
N ILE A 197 2.14 18.95 -14.43
CA ILE A 197 2.71 17.66 -14.80
C ILE A 197 4.24 17.76 -14.84
N LYS A 198 4.80 18.80 -15.47
CA LYS A 198 6.25 19.01 -15.54
C LYS A 198 6.89 19.13 -14.16
N VAL A 199 6.32 19.97 -13.29
CA VAL A 199 6.83 20.18 -11.93
C VAL A 199 6.79 18.89 -11.12
N LEU A 200 5.64 18.21 -11.09
CA LEU A 200 5.48 16.97 -10.33
C LEU A 200 6.39 15.84 -10.86
N THR A 201 6.55 15.74 -12.18
CA THR A 201 7.44 14.73 -12.80
C THR A 201 8.91 14.98 -12.43
N SER A 202 9.33 16.24 -12.30
CA SER A 202 10.70 16.57 -11.89
C SER A 202 11.06 16.13 -10.46
N ALA A 203 10.05 15.86 -9.63
CA ALA A 203 10.23 15.36 -8.27
C ALA A 203 10.29 13.82 -8.17
N LEU A 204 10.15 13.10 -9.29
CA LEU A 204 10.13 11.63 -9.29
C LEU A 204 11.54 11.03 -9.28
N GLU A 205 11.75 10.05 -8.41
CA GLU A 205 12.93 9.20 -8.47
C GLU A 205 12.78 8.16 -9.60
N HIS A 206 13.87 7.88 -10.29
CA HIS A 206 13.92 6.85 -11.33
C HIS A 206 14.55 5.58 -10.74
N CYS A 207 13.74 4.54 -10.57
CA CYS A 207 14.17 3.21 -10.15
C CYS A 207 13.26 2.17 -10.76
N GLU A 208 13.83 1.04 -11.17
CA GLU A 208 13.10 -0.08 -11.71
C GLU A 208 13.11 -1.23 -10.70
N PHE A 209 11.97 -1.90 -10.56
CA PHE A 209 11.86 -3.13 -9.80
C PHE A 209 12.38 -4.26 -10.70
N ASP A 210 13.54 -4.82 -10.36
CA ASP A 210 14.19 -5.94 -11.05
C ASP A 210 14.19 -7.20 -10.17
N ASP A 211 14.46 -8.37 -10.72
CA ASP A 211 14.48 -9.63 -9.94
C ASP A 211 15.84 -9.96 -9.33
N ASN A 212 16.69 -8.96 -9.14
CA ASN A 212 17.98 -9.17 -8.47
C ASN A 212 17.76 -9.28 -6.96
N LEU A 213 17.14 -10.38 -6.53
CA LEU A 213 17.16 -10.87 -5.15
C LEU A 213 18.38 -11.77 -4.94
#